data_AF-A0A0L7KVP8-F1
#
_entry.id   AF-A0A0L7KVP8-F1
#
_cell.length_a   1.000
_cell.length_b   1.000
_cell.length_c   1.000
_cell.angle_alpha   90.00
_cell.angle_beta   90.00
_cell.angle_gamma   90.00
#
_symmetry.space_group_name_H-M   'P 1'
#
loop_
_entity.id
_entity.type
_entity.pdbx_description
1 polymer ?
#
loop_
_entity_poly.entity_id
_entity_poly.type
_entity_poly.pdbx_seq_one_letter_code
_entity_poly.pdbx_strand_id
1 'polypeptide(L)'
;MKRSIVNEVRSGDQEGRCLSQYKREMELLQQEKMSHVEELRQIHADINAMETVIKQTEESMTRKLSNASRLHEDYRPLKAEVDLLRRQCLGLERLPDLHEEEGSPITPE
;
A
#
# COMPACT_ATOMS: atom_id res chain seq x y z
N MET A 1 -0.97 -3.04 -75.22
CA MET A 1 -1.02 -4.33 -74.51
C MET A 1 0.22 -4.60 -73.66
N LYS A 2 1.41 -4.85 -74.23
CA LYS A 2 2.66 -5.12 -73.46
C LYS A 2 2.98 -4.08 -72.37
N ARG A 3 2.80 -2.79 -72.68
CA ARG A 3 3.06 -1.67 -71.74
C ARG A 3 2.08 -1.64 -70.55
N SER A 4 0.83 -2.08 -70.76
CA SER A 4 -0.18 -2.18 -69.69
C SER A 4 0.19 -3.28 -68.70
N ILE A 5 0.55 -4.45 -69.22
CA ILE A 5 0.97 -5.62 -68.42
C ILE A 5 2.18 -5.26 -67.54
N VAL A 6 3.16 -4.55 -68.10
CA VAL A 6 4.35 -4.12 -67.33
C VAL A 6 3.99 -3.14 -66.22
N ASN A 7 3.04 -2.22 -66.46
CA ASN A 7 2.60 -1.28 -65.43
C ASN A 7 1.83 -1.99 -64.32
N GLU A 8 1.01 -2.98 -64.67
CA GLU A 8 0.21 -3.75 -63.72
C GLU A 8 1.07 -4.65 -62.83
N VAL A 9 2.11 -5.27 -63.39
CA VAL A 9 3.14 -5.99 -62.62
C VAL A 9 3.86 -5.04 -61.66
N ARG A 10 4.25 -3.84 -62.12
CA ARG A 10 4.91 -2.84 -61.25
C ARG A 10 4.00 -2.35 -60.13
N SER A 11 2.70 -2.17 -60.40
CA SER A 11 1.71 -1.80 -59.38
C SER A 11 1.58 -2.90 -58.33
N GLY A 12 1.48 -4.16 -58.76
CA GLY A 12 1.42 -5.31 -57.85
C GLY A 12 2.68 -5.44 -56.97
N ASP A 13 3.87 -5.20 -57.53
CA ASP A 13 5.12 -5.20 -56.76
C ASP A 13 5.14 -4.09 -55.70
N GLN A 14 4.60 -2.92 -56.01
CA GLN A 14 4.52 -1.80 -55.07
C GLN A 14 3.51 -2.09 -53.95
N GLU A 15 2.34 -2.61 -54.29
CA GLU A 15 1.33 -3.05 -53.34
C GLU A 15 1.85 -4.14 -52.40
N GLY A 16 2.62 -5.10 -52.93
CA GLY A 16 3.26 -6.14 -52.12
C GLY A 16 4.25 -5.58 -51.08
N ARG A 17 4.98 -4.52 -51.44
CA ARG A 17 5.87 -3.81 -50.49
C ARG A 17 5.07 -3.09 -49.41
N CYS A 18 4.03 -2.34 -49.80
CA CYS A 18 3.16 -1.65 -48.85
C CYS A 18 2.50 -2.64 -47.88
N LEU A 19 1.98 -3.76 -48.38
CA LEU A 19 1.38 -4.82 -47.56
C LEU A 19 2.38 -5.39 -46.54
N SER A 20 3.63 -5.58 -46.96
CA SER A 20 4.69 -6.08 -46.07
C SER A 20 5.02 -5.08 -44.95
N GLN A 21 5.02 -3.78 -45.27
CA GLN A 21 5.21 -2.70 -44.29
C GLN A 21 4.06 -2.66 -43.28
N TYR A 22 2.81 -2.72 -43.73
CA TYR A 22 1.65 -2.72 -42.85
C TYR A 22 1.61 -3.92 -41.91
N LYS A 23 2.00 -5.11 -42.40
CA LYS A 23 2.11 -6.31 -41.54
C LYS A 23 3.15 -6.11 -40.44
N ARG A 24 4.32 -5.57 -40.79
CA ARG A 24 5.37 -5.28 -39.81
C ARG A 24 4.93 -4.23 -38.79
N GLU A 25 4.28 -3.16 -39.23
CA GLU A 25 3.76 -2.12 -38.35
C GLU A 25 2.69 -2.67 -37.40
N MET A 26 1.81 -3.54 -37.91
CA MET A 26 0.82 -4.24 -37.09
C MET A 26 1.49 -5.13 -36.02
N GLU A 27 2.56 -5.84 -36.35
CA GLU A 27 3.31 -6.64 -35.36
C GLU A 27 3.92 -5.77 -34.25
N LEU A 28 4.49 -4.61 -34.61
CA LEU A 28 5.04 -3.66 -33.64
C LEU A 28 3.96 -3.11 -32.71
N LEU A 29 2.80 -2.73 -33.25
CA LEU A 29 1.67 -2.26 -32.45
C LEU A 29 1.13 -3.34 -31.51
N GLN A 30 1.14 -4.60 -31.95
CA GLN A 30 0.76 -5.72 -31.08
C GLN A 30 1.75 -5.91 -29.94
N GLN A 31 3.06 -5.78 -30.21
CA GLN A 31 4.10 -5.86 -29.18
C GLN A 31 3.97 -4.73 -28.16
N GLU A 32 3.80 -3.48 -28.62
CA GLU A 32 3.60 -2.31 -27.76
C GLU A 32 2.36 -2.47 -26.87
N LYS A 33 1.24 -2.89 -27.46
CA LYS A 33 0.02 -3.20 -26.71
C LYS A 33 0.27 -4.24 -25.61
N MET A 34 1.04 -5.29 -25.90
CA MET A 34 1.36 -6.31 -24.90
C MET A 34 2.27 -5.76 -23.79
N SER A 35 3.23 -4.89 -24.13
CA SER A 35 4.07 -4.19 -23.14
C SER A 35 3.21 -3.39 -22.15
N HIS A 36 2.27 -2.59 -22.65
CA HIS A 36 1.38 -1.81 -21.80
C HIS A 36 0.45 -2.67 -20.93
N VAL A 37 -0.01 -3.81 -21.43
CA VAL A 37 -0.80 -4.75 -20.62
C VAL A 37 0.02 -5.28 -19.44
N GLU A 38 1.32 -5.54 -19.65
CA GLU A 38 2.19 -6.01 -18.58
C GLU A 38 2.52 -4.90 -17.56
N GLU A 39 2.73 -3.67 -18.03
CA GLU A 39 2.86 -2.49 -17.15
C GLU A 39 1.63 -2.31 -16.26
N LEU A 40 0.42 -2.43 -16.83
CA LEU A 40 -0.83 -2.34 -16.08
C LEU A 40 -0.97 -3.47 -15.04
N ARG A 41 -0.50 -4.68 -15.36
CA ARG A 41 -0.47 -5.79 -14.40
C ARG A 41 0.49 -5.51 -13.24
N GLN A 42 1.64 -4.93 -13.52
CA GLN A 42 2.61 -4.57 -12.48
C GLN A 42 2.06 -3.48 -11.56
N ILE A 43 1.46 -2.42 -12.12
CA ILE A 43 0.79 -1.38 -11.34
C ILE A 43 -0.31 -1.98 -10.46
N HIS A 44 -1.11 -2.92 -11.00
CA HIS A 44 -2.13 -3.59 -10.22
C HIS A 44 -1.55 -4.42 -9.06
N ALA A 45 -0.44 -5.13 -9.30
CA ALA A 45 0.26 -5.88 -8.25
C ALA A 45 0.80 -4.94 -7.14
N ASP A 46 1.36 -3.80 -7.52
CA ASP A 46 1.89 -2.81 -6.59
C ASP A 46 0.77 -2.17 -5.74
N ILE A 47 -0.38 -1.87 -6.34
CA ILE A 47 -1.57 -1.39 -5.62
C ILE A 47 -2.01 -2.41 -4.57
N ASN A 48 -2.15 -3.69 -4.95
CA ASN A 48 -2.56 -4.75 -4.02
C ASN A 48 -1.55 -4.93 -2.87
N ALA A 49 -0.25 -4.79 -3.14
CA ALA A 49 0.78 -4.82 -2.12
C ALA A 49 0.63 -3.64 -1.14
N MET A 50 0.39 -2.43 -1.65
CA MET A 50 0.17 -1.25 -0.82
C MET A 50 -1.09 -1.38 0.05
N GLU A 51 -2.21 -1.87 -0.51
CA GLU A 51 -3.44 -2.15 0.25
C GLU A 51 -3.19 -3.14 1.41
N THR A 52 -2.39 -4.18 1.14
CA THR A 52 -2.01 -5.16 2.17
C THR A 52 -1.19 -4.50 3.30
N VAL A 53 -0.22 -3.65 2.96
CA VAL A 53 0.60 -2.93 3.94
C VAL A 53 -0.23 -1.98 4.78
N ILE A 54 -1.17 -1.25 4.17
CA ILE A 54 -2.08 -0.34 4.88
C ILE A 54 -2.90 -1.15 5.90
N LYS A 55 -3.56 -2.22 5.46
CA LYS A 55 -4.37 -3.07 6.33
C LYS A 55 -3.57 -3.63 7.50
N GLN A 56 -2.37 -4.15 7.25
CA GLN A 56 -1.49 -4.67 8.30
C GLN A 56 -1.07 -3.59 9.30
N THR A 57 -0.86 -2.36 8.82
CA THR A 57 -0.48 -1.21 9.65
C THR A 57 -1.64 -0.78 10.54
N GLU A 58 -2.86 -0.71 9.99
CA GLU A 58 -4.09 -0.42 10.74
C GLU A 58 -4.31 -1.47 11.83
N GLU A 59 -4.25 -2.76 11.50
CA GLU A 59 -4.38 -3.84 12.48
C GLU A 59 -3.30 -3.76 13.57
N SER A 60 -2.06 -3.43 13.21
CA SER A 60 -0.96 -3.23 14.16
C SER A 60 -1.23 -2.05 15.09
N MET A 61 -1.75 -0.94 14.57
CA MET A 61 -2.13 0.24 15.35
C MET A 61 -3.25 -0.10 16.34
N THR A 62 -4.30 -0.78 15.90
CA THR A 62 -5.39 -1.23 16.77
C THR A 62 -4.87 -2.11 17.92
N ARG A 63 -3.96 -3.05 17.63
CA ARG A 63 -3.33 -3.90 18.66
C ARG A 63 -2.50 -3.08 19.64
N LYS A 64 -1.72 -2.11 19.17
CA LYS A 64 -0.92 -1.22 20.02
C LYS A 64 -1.79 -0.40 20.95
N LEU A 65 -2.87 0.20 20.43
CA LEU A 65 -3.83 0.96 21.22
C LEU A 65 -4.49 0.08 22.29
N SER A 66 -4.96 -1.12 21.92
CA SER A 66 -5.55 -2.06 22.87
C SER A 66 -4.56 -2.47 23.98
N ASN A 67 -3.30 -2.74 23.62
CA ASN A 67 -2.26 -3.05 24.59
C ASN A 67 -1.97 -1.86 25.52
N ALA A 68 -1.90 -0.64 24.99
CA ALA A 68 -1.66 0.56 25.77
C ALA A 68 -2.82 0.82 26.76
N SER A 69 -4.07 0.65 26.31
CA SER A 69 -5.25 0.76 27.19
C SER A 69 -5.23 -0.26 28.31
N ARG A 70 -4.89 -1.53 28.01
CA ARG A 70 -4.76 -2.57 29.04
C ARG A 70 -3.66 -2.24 30.05
N LEU A 71 -2.48 -1.82 29.58
CA LEU A 71 -1.38 -1.42 30.47
C LEU A 71 -1.77 -0.23 31.35
N HIS A 72 -2.54 0.73 30.83
CA HIS A 72 -3.06 1.84 31.60
C HIS A 72 -4.05 1.37 32.67
N GLU A 73 -4.96 0.44 32.34
CA GLU A 73 -5.87 -0.19 33.29
C GLU A 73 -5.13 -0.94 34.40
N ASP A 74 -4.06 -1.68 34.07
CA ASP A 74 -3.21 -2.40 35.02
C ASP A 74 -2.38 -1.46 35.91
N TYR A 75 -1.91 -0.33 35.37
CA TYR A 75 -1.07 0.63 36.08
C TYR A 75 -1.85 1.43 37.13
N ARG A 76 -3.13 1.73 36.88
CA ARG A 76 -3.98 2.53 37.77
C ARG A 76 -4.11 1.96 39.20
N PRO A 77 -4.46 0.67 39.42
CA PRO A 77 -4.51 0.10 40.77
C PRO A 77 -3.12 0.04 41.43
N LEU A 78 -2.06 -0.20 40.65
CA LEU A 78 -0.70 -0.24 41.18
C LEU A 78 -0.28 1.10 41.81
N LYS A 79 -0.66 2.24 41.19
CA LYS A 79 -0.46 3.57 41.80
C LYS A 79 -1.13 3.68 43.18
N ALA A 80 -2.34 3.14 43.30
CA ALA A 80 -3.08 3.16 44.56
C ALA A 80 -2.44 2.26 45.62
N GLU A 81 -1.93 1.08 45.23
CA GLU A 81 -1.19 0.18 46.12
C GLU A 81 0.12 0.80 46.63
N VAL A 82 0.87 1.49 45.76
CA VAL A 82 2.09 2.21 46.17
C VAL A 82 1.79 3.25 47.24
N ASP A 83 0.72 4.03 47.07
CA ASP A 83 0.30 5.02 48.07
C ASP A 83 -0.24 4.38 49.36
N LEU A 84 -0.85 3.20 49.26
CA LEU A 84 -1.28 2.43 50.42
C LEU A 84 -0.07 1.99 51.24
N LEU A 85 0.93 1.38 50.60
CA LEU A 85 2.16 0.91 51.24
C LEU A 85 2.96 2.07 51.85
N ARG A 86 3.10 3.19 51.15
CA ARG A 86 3.77 4.39 51.67
C ARG A 86 3.15 4.86 52.98
N ARG A 87 1.82 4.94 53.03
CA ARG A 87 1.09 5.41 54.22
C ARG A 87 1.06 4.38 55.34
N GLN A 88 0.72 3.12 55.02
CA GLN A 88 0.49 2.09 56.04
C GLN A 88 1.78 1.47 56.58
N CYS A 89 2.79 1.28 55.74
CA CYS A 89 4.03 0.62 56.14
C CYS A 89 5.13 1.60 56.56
N LEU A 90 5.16 2.80 55.95
CA LEU A 90 6.25 3.76 56.15
C LEU A 90 5.82 5.07 56.84
N GLY A 91 4.51 5.29 57.03
CA GLY A 91 3.99 6.54 57.60
C GLY A 91 4.27 7.78 56.74
N LEU A 92 4.61 7.58 55.47
CA LEU A 92 4.91 8.66 54.52
C LEU A 92 3.63 9.17 53.86
N GLU A 93 3.65 10.43 53.45
CA GLU A 93 2.57 11.00 52.63
C GLU A 93 2.52 10.37 51.23
N ARG A 94 1.40 10.60 50.55
CA ARG A 94 1.16 10.18 49.16
C ARG A 94 2.32 10.63 48.26
N LEU A 95 2.66 9.83 47.25
CA LEU A 95 3.67 10.27 46.28
C LEU A 95 3.12 11.47 45.47
N PRO A 96 3.79 12.63 45.45
CA PRO A 96 3.41 13.76 44.60
C PRO A 96 3.44 13.37 43.13
N ASP A 97 2.60 14.00 42.31
CA ASP A 97 2.58 13.89 40.84
C ASP A 97 2.19 12.51 40.27
N LEU A 98 2.14 11.44 41.09
CA LEU A 98 1.81 10.08 40.66
C LEU A 98 0.45 9.98 39.96
N HIS A 99 -0.49 10.86 40.33
CA HIS A 99 -1.86 10.87 39.82
C HIS A 99 -2.14 12.02 38.85
N GLU A 100 -1.14 12.86 38.54
CA GLU A 100 -1.33 14.06 37.70
C GLU A 100 -1.33 13.74 36.19
N GLU A 101 -0.79 12.59 35.78
CA GLU A 101 -0.85 12.07 34.41
C GLU A 101 -2.20 11.44 34.02
N GLU A 102 -3.32 11.85 34.64
CA GLU A 102 -4.67 11.53 34.12
C GLU A 102 -4.96 12.36 32.85
N GLY A 103 -4.10 12.24 31.85
CA GLY A 103 -4.41 12.66 30.48
C GLY A 103 -5.53 11.79 29.91
N SER A 104 -6.27 12.35 28.96
CA SER A 104 -7.39 11.75 28.24
C SER A 104 -7.19 10.25 27.94
N PRO A 105 -8.26 9.44 27.92
CA PRO A 105 -8.17 8.03 27.50
C PRO A 105 -7.37 7.91 26.21
N ILE A 106 -6.59 6.83 26.07
CA ILE A 106 -5.80 6.57 24.88
C ILE A 106 -6.77 6.37 23.70
N THR A 107 -7.11 7.46 23.04
CA THR A 107 -8.01 7.49 21.89
C THR A 107 -7.17 7.62 20.62
N PRO A 108 -7.49 6.87 19.56
CA PRO A 108 -7.10 7.31 18.22
C PRO A 108 -7.81 8.65 17.98
N GLU A 109 -7.08 9.69 17.57
CA GLU A 109 -7.69 10.95 17.09
C GLU A 109 -8.70 10.69 15.96
#